data_AF-A0A182QNK5-F1
#
_entry.id   AF-A0A182QNK5-F1
#
_cell.length_a   1.000
_cell.length_b   1.000
_cell.length_c   1.000
_cell.angle_alpha   90.00
_cell.angle_beta   90.00
_cell.angle_gamma   90.00
#
_symmetry.space_group_name_H-M   'P 1'
#
loop_
_entity.id
_entity.type
_entity.pdbx_description
1 polymer ?
#
loop_
_entity_poly.entity_id
_entity_poly.type
_entity_poly.pdbx_seq_one_letter_code
_entity_poly.pdbx_strand_id
1 'polypeptide(L)'
;LRCVRARVCVSIPSVRKIDSKHDTIRCHCLHLRWLSAAMGECVPKIVKNILHAGTKVVPFRDGTKVKFHYQTHKCDAAHTLIDDSRTQGKPMELVLGKKFKLDVWESIVQDMALHEVARFRCDKSLVVQYPFVSKTIRDAQKPREERKHCCGMTVQNEGIGYRDLDELFANPQDLEFTIEILSVESPEEYEKESWQLSDDEKLQRVGKLRQQGNAAYQAHDLATALEAYSYATGIIEQLMLKEKPDEPEWVELAQMKIPLLLNYSQCKLLEKDYYAVIEHCTEVLKYDKDCVKAYFRRGKGHAGAWNFDRARADFQRVAELDPALQPLVSKELVKLQEQQRLRDVEDKLKYQKLF
;
A
#
# COMPACT_ATOMS: atom_id res chain seq x y z
N LEU A 1 37.98 -32.66 -23.30
CA LEU A 1 38.70 -32.17 -22.09
C LEU A 1 37.71 -32.23 -20.92
N ARG A 2 38.14 -32.85 -19.82
CA ARG A 2 37.35 -33.37 -18.69
C ARG A 2 36.75 -32.25 -17.82
N CYS A 3 35.64 -32.60 -17.13
CA CYS A 3 35.22 -32.33 -15.74
C CYS A 3 35.73 -31.05 -15.04
N VAL A 4 34.95 -30.35 -14.20
CA VAL A 4 34.42 -30.86 -12.92
C VAL A 4 33.25 -29.99 -12.44
N ARG A 5 32.15 -30.65 -12.08
CA ARG A 5 31.09 -30.17 -11.17
C ARG A 5 31.68 -29.96 -9.76
N ALA A 6 31.55 -28.77 -9.18
CA ALA A 6 31.74 -28.58 -7.74
C ALA A 6 30.38 -28.65 -7.03
N ARG A 7 30.18 -29.76 -6.31
CA ARG A 7 29.11 -29.97 -5.32
C ARG A 7 29.35 -29.01 -4.16
N VAL A 8 28.32 -28.29 -3.73
CA VAL A 8 28.32 -27.69 -2.39
C VAL A 8 27.76 -28.74 -1.43
N CYS A 9 28.65 -29.26 -0.58
CA CYS A 9 28.31 -30.19 0.49
C CYS A 9 27.45 -29.50 1.54
N VAL A 10 26.26 -30.08 1.75
CA VAL A 10 25.45 -29.90 2.96
C VAL A 10 26.30 -30.35 4.15
N SER A 11 26.65 -29.40 5.02
CA SER A 11 27.30 -29.66 6.30
C SER A 11 26.33 -29.29 7.40
N ILE A 12 25.68 -30.30 7.97
CA ILE A 12 24.83 -30.21 9.16
C ILE A 12 25.77 -30.01 10.37
N PRO A 13 25.66 -28.93 11.16
CA PRO A 13 26.28 -28.90 12.47
C PRO A 13 25.38 -29.65 13.46
N SER A 14 25.92 -30.75 13.95
CA SER A 14 25.43 -31.54 15.06
C SER A 14 25.20 -30.69 16.32
N VAL A 15 24.09 -31.03 17.00
CA VAL A 15 23.68 -30.66 18.35
C VAL A 15 24.87 -30.33 19.27
N ARG A 16 24.95 -29.09 19.75
CA ARG A 16 25.73 -28.75 20.95
C ARG A 16 24.82 -28.19 22.03
N LYS A 17 25.01 -28.78 23.21
CA LYS A 17 24.32 -28.53 24.47
C LYS A 17 24.38 -27.05 24.85
N ILE A 18 23.26 -26.59 25.40
CA ILE A 18 23.09 -25.35 26.13
C ILE A 18 23.95 -25.45 27.39
N ASP A 19 24.92 -24.55 27.56
CA ASP A 19 25.52 -24.25 28.85
C ASP A 19 25.52 -22.74 29.07
N SER A 20 25.01 -22.34 30.23
CA SER A 20 24.88 -20.96 30.66
C SER A 20 26.25 -20.33 30.95
N LYS A 21 26.54 -19.16 30.37
CA LYS A 21 27.13 -17.95 30.98
C LYS A 21 27.82 -17.09 29.90
N HIS A 22 27.33 -15.87 29.72
CA HIS A 22 28.01 -14.73 29.06
C HIS A 22 28.55 -15.00 27.65
N ASP A 23 27.67 -15.08 26.65
CA ASP A 23 28.07 -15.03 25.25
C ASP A 23 28.06 -13.59 24.73
N THR A 24 29.26 -13.03 24.51
CA THR A 24 29.46 -11.80 23.74
C THR A 24 29.58 -12.19 22.27
N ILE A 25 28.49 -12.09 21.50
CA ILE A 25 28.49 -12.45 20.08
C ILE A 25 29.07 -11.29 19.26
N ARG A 26 30.27 -11.47 18.71
CA ARG A 26 30.86 -10.61 17.67
C ARG A 26 30.09 -10.80 16.36
N CYS A 27 29.34 -9.77 15.96
CA CYS A 27 28.66 -9.75 14.66
C CYS A 27 29.68 -9.64 13.51
N HIS A 28 29.56 -10.51 12.51
CA HIS A 28 30.41 -10.55 11.32
C HIS A 28 30.11 -9.35 10.41
N CYS A 29 31.10 -8.47 10.25
CA CYS A 29 31.09 -7.36 9.31
C CYS A 29 31.51 -7.87 7.93
N LEU A 30 30.58 -7.92 6.96
CA LEU A 30 30.91 -8.22 5.57
C LEU A 30 31.08 -6.91 4.78
N HIS A 31 32.28 -6.79 4.21
CA HIS A 31 32.71 -5.85 3.16
C HIS A 31 32.87 -4.36 3.52
N LEU A 32 34.07 -4.02 4.01
CA LEU A 32 34.86 -2.88 3.53
C LEU A 32 36.33 -3.09 3.93
N ARG A 33 37.19 -3.37 2.95
CA ARG A 33 38.65 -3.33 3.13
C ARG A 33 39.08 -1.89 3.28
N TRP A 34 39.46 -1.47 4.49
CA TRP A 34 40.36 -0.34 4.72
C TRP A 34 41.37 -0.72 5.80
N LEU A 35 42.65 -0.72 5.39
CA LEU A 35 43.80 -0.74 6.27
C LEU A 35 43.84 0.61 7.01
N SER A 36 43.57 0.61 8.31
CA SER A 36 44.25 1.52 9.24
C SER A 36 44.12 1.00 10.68
N ALA A 37 45.27 0.73 11.28
CA ALA A 37 45.40 0.44 12.69
C ALA A 37 45.21 1.74 13.49
N ALA A 38 44.15 1.79 14.28
CA ALA A 38 44.06 2.65 15.45
C ALA A 38 43.38 1.84 16.55
N MET A 39 44.15 1.47 17.58
CA MET A 39 43.64 0.82 18.78
C MET A 39 42.80 1.82 19.58
N GLY A 40 41.53 1.95 19.21
CA GLY A 40 40.46 2.38 20.09
C GLY A 40 39.49 1.21 20.20
N GLU A 41 39.17 0.78 21.42
CA GLU A 41 38.14 -0.25 21.63
C GLU A 41 36.84 0.22 20.96
N CYS A 42 36.39 -0.50 19.94
CA CYS A 42 35.14 -0.20 19.27
C CYS A 42 34.00 -0.62 20.20
N VAL A 43 33.55 0.30 21.06
CA VAL A 43 32.42 0.07 21.96
C VAL A 43 31.18 -0.27 21.12
N PRO A 44 30.50 -1.40 21.38
CA PRO A 44 29.33 -1.80 20.62
C PRO A 44 28.20 -0.77 20.83
N LYS A 45 27.67 -0.23 19.73
CA LYS A 45 26.59 0.76 19.76
C LYS A 45 25.23 0.19 20.17
N ILE A 46 25.08 -1.13 20.09
CA ILE A 46 23.88 -1.87 20.51
C ILE A 46 24.36 -3.03 21.37
N VAL A 47 23.83 -3.14 22.58
CA VAL A 47 24.11 -4.25 23.51
C VAL A 47 22.81 -4.95 23.85
N LYS A 48 22.74 -6.23 23.50
CA LYS A 48 21.58 -7.10 23.77
C LYS A 48 21.78 -7.91 25.04
N ASN A 49 20.73 -8.01 25.85
CA ASN A 49 20.61 -8.89 26.99
C ASN A 49 19.28 -9.67 26.92
N ILE A 50 19.35 -10.99 26.82
CA ILE A 50 18.16 -11.84 26.72
C ILE A 50 17.58 -12.03 28.11
N LEU A 51 16.33 -11.59 28.31
CA LEU A 51 15.58 -11.77 29.55
C LEU A 51 14.78 -13.08 29.54
N HIS A 52 14.22 -13.44 28.38
CA HIS A 52 13.54 -14.70 28.13
C HIS A 52 13.93 -15.21 26.74
N ALA A 53 14.45 -16.44 26.68
CA ALA A 53 14.84 -17.04 25.40
C ALA A 53 13.59 -17.32 24.55
N GLY A 54 13.67 -17.03 23.25
CA GLY A 54 12.60 -17.34 22.32
C GLY A 54 12.51 -18.83 21.98
N THR A 55 11.43 -19.20 21.31
CA THR A 55 11.14 -20.60 20.94
C THR A 55 11.72 -20.99 19.59
N LYS A 56 11.82 -20.04 18.65
CA LYS A 56 12.20 -20.31 17.26
C LYS A 56 12.89 -19.12 16.61
N VAL A 57 14.05 -19.35 16.00
CA VAL A 57 14.70 -18.37 15.13
C VAL A 57 13.96 -18.33 13.78
N VAL A 58 13.56 -17.15 13.35
CA VAL A 58 12.84 -16.93 12.08
C VAL A 58 13.75 -16.17 11.11
N PRO A 59 13.90 -16.61 9.86
CA PRO A 59 14.62 -15.83 8.86
C PRO A 59 13.80 -14.59 8.49
N PHE A 60 14.33 -13.41 8.80
CA PHE A 60 13.73 -12.14 8.42
C PHE A 60 14.09 -11.77 6.97
N ARG A 61 13.12 -11.27 6.21
CA ARG A 61 13.28 -10.75 4.84
C ARG A 61 12.55 -9.43 4.69
N ASP A 62 12.87 -8.68 3.64
CA ASP A 62 12.20 -7.42 3.35
C ASP A 62 10.69 -7.63 3.22
N GLY A 63 9.92 -6.79 3.90
CA GLY A 63 8.46 -6.93 4.02
C GLY A 63 8.00 -7.91 5.09
N THR A 64 8.87 -8.56 5.88
CA THR A 64 8.40 -9.34 7.04
C THR A 64 7.71 -8.41 8.04
N LYS A 65 6.51 -8.80 8.48
CA LYS A 65 5.74 -8.07 9.49
C LYS A 65 6.01 -8.68 10.86
N VAL A 66 6.42 -7.85 11.80
CA VAL A 66 6.70 -8.26 13.18
C VAL A 66 5.78 -7.52 14.13
N LYS A 67 5.11 -8.28 15.01
CA LYS A 67 4.29 -7.73 16.09
C LYS A 67 5.00 -7.94 17.41
N PHE A 68 5.16 -6.88 18.18
CA PHE A 68 5.90 -6.93 19.44
C PHE A 68 5.37 -5.93 20.47
N HIS A 69 5.56 -6.25 21.75
CA HIS A 69 5.48 -5.25 22.81
C HIS A 69 6.84 -4.62 23.03
N TYR A 70 6.86 -3.32 23.30
CA TYR A 70 8.06 -2.60 23.69
C TYR A 70 7.83 -1.78 24.96
N GLN A 71 8.91 -1.61 25.71
CA GLN A 71 9.09 -0.58 26.71
C GLN A 71 10.36 0.20 26.41
N THR A 72 10.34 1.51 26.57
CA THR A 72 11.52 2.37 26.37
C THR A 72 11.84 3.11 27.65
N HIS A 73 13.09 3.06 28.08
CA HIS A 73 13.58 3.71 29.28
C HIS A 73 14.79 4.60 28.96
N LYS A 74 14.95 5.68 29.73
CA LYS A 74 16.19 6.45 29.80
C LYS A 74 17.26 5.63 30.51
N CYS A 75 18.52 5.75 30.09
CA CYS A 75 19.65 5.16 30.80
C CYS A 75 20.14 6.03 31.98
N ASP A 76 19.22 6.69 32.69
CA ASP A 76 19.51 7.46 33.90
C ASP A 76 19.52 6.56 35.15
N ALA A 77 19.93 7.12 36.29
CA ALA A 77 20.00 6.35 37.54
C ALA A 77 18.63 5.85 38.03
N ALA A 78 17.55 6.50 37.60
CA ALA A 78 16.18 6.15 37.96
C ALA A 78 15.56 5.11 37.01
N HIS A 79 16.21 4.82 35.88
CA HIS A 79 15.66 4.01 34.79
C HIS A 79 14.27 4.52 34.37
N THR A 80 14.18 5.81 34.05
CA THR A 80 12.90 6.48 33.80
C THR A 80 12.18 5.88 32.58
N LEU A 81 10.96 5.36 32.77
CA LEU A 81 10.10 4.86 31.70
C LEU A 81 9.58 6.03 30.85
N ILE A 82 9.74 5.91 29.53
CA ILE A 82 9.24 6.87 28.53
C ILE A 82 7.95 6.35 27.89
N ASP A 83 7.96 5.12 27.36
CA ASP A 83 6.82 4.55 26.64
C ASP A 83 6.67 3.07 26.93
N ASP A 84 5.42 2.61 27.05
CA ASP A 84 5.07 1.19 27.18
C ASP A 84 3.85 0.85 26.31
N SER A 85 4.07 0.04 25.28
CA SER A 85 3.01 -0.43 24.38
C SER A 85 1.85 -1.17 25.07
N ARG A 86 2.07 -1.79 26.24
CA ARG A 86 1.01 -2.50 26.97
C ARG A 86 0.02 -1.54 27.60
N THR A 87 0.50 -0.40 28.10
CA THR A 87 -0.37 0.68 28.61
C THR A 87 -1.19 1.33 27.50
N GLN A 88 -0.70 1.27 26.25
CA GLN A 88 -1.34 1.80 25.05
C GLN A 88 -2.40 0.83 24.46
N GLY A 89 -2.53 -0.38 25.00
CA GLY A 89 -3.58 -1.34 24.64
C GLY A 89 -3.41 -2.06 23.30
N LYS A 90 -2.35 -1.79 22.52
CA LYS A 90 -2.06 -2.50 21.27
C LYS A 90 -0.56 -2.75 21.08
N PRO A 91 -0.16 -3.93 20.58
CA PRO A 91 1.23 -4.20 20.23
C PRO A 91 1.68 -3.32 19.06
N MET A 92 2.99 -3.11 18.97
CA MET A 92 3.61 -2.42 17.85
C MET A 92 3.68 -3.35 16.65
N GLU A 93 3.37 -2.82 15.47
CA GLU A 93 3.59 -3.50 14.20
C GLU A 93 4.70 -2.81 13.40
N LEU A 94 5.69 -3.57 12.96
CA LEU A 94 6.80 -3.11 12.15
C LEU A 94 6.91 -3.99 10.90
N VAL A 95 7.01 -3.36 9.73
CA VAL A 95 7.29 -4.04 8.46
C VAL A 95 8.72 -3.71 8.05
N LEU A 96 9.56 -4.73 7.98
CA LEU A 96 11.00 -4.58 7.71
C LEU A 96 11.27 -4.05 6.30
N GLY A 97 12.33 -3.26 6.14
CA GLY A 97 12.79 -2.73 4.85
C GLY A 97 12.07 -1.46 4.40
N LYS A 98 11.15 -0.92 5.21
CA LYS A 98 10.43 0.32 4.88
C LYS A 98 10.97 1.56 5.60
N LYS A 99 11.82 1.41 6.62
CA LYS A 99 12.50 2.52 7.35
C LYS A 99 11.57 3.60 7.91
N PHE A 100 10.29 3.29 8.12
CA PHE A 100 9.26 4.30 8.42
C PHE A 100 9.26 4.79 9.87
N LYS A 101 9.84 4.05 10.81
CA LYS A 101 9.70 4.34 12.25
C LYS A 101 11.05 4.67 12.88
N LEU A 102 11.95 3.70 13.00
CA LEU A 102 13.27 3.91 13.60
C LEU A 102 14.21 2.79 13.13
N ASP A 103 15.30 3.11 12.45
CA ASP A 103 16.20 2.11 11.84
C ASP A 103 16.78 1.12 12.86
N VAL A 104 17.06 1.58 14.09
CA VAL A 104 17.57 0.69 15.14
C VAL A 104 16.55 -0.37 15.57
N TRP A 105 15.25 -0.10 15.47
CA TRP A 105 14.22 -1.09 15.78
C TRP A 105 14.19 -2.24 14.77
N GLU A 106 14.41 -1.97 13.48
CA GLU A 106 14.54 -3.04 12.49
C GLU A 106 15.72 -3.94 12.84
N SER A 107 16.86 -3.35 13.22
CA SER A 107 18.08 -4.08 13.58
C SER A 107 17.92 -4.97 14.81
N ILE A 108 17.34 -4.44 15.91
CA ILE A 108 17.19 -5.22 17.16
C ILE A 108 16.16 -6.33 17.03
N VAL A 109 15.07 -6.09 16.29
CA VAL A 109 14.01 -7.09 16.08
C VAL A 109 14.52 -8.25 15.22
N GLN A 110 15.36 -7.97 14.22
CA GLN A 110 15.99 -9.01 13.38
C GLN A 110 16.95 -9.93 14.15
N ASP A 111 17.47 -9.47 15.29
CA ASP A 111 18.35 -10.26 16.15
C ASP A 111 17.58 -11.14 17.15
N MET A 112 16.24 -11.10 17.18
CA MET A 112 15.40 -11.82 18.13
C MET A 112 14.75 -13.09 17.55
N ALA A 113 14.56 -14.09 18.41
CA ALA A 113 13.70 -15.23 18.14
C ALA A 113 12.22 -14.93 18.44
N LEU A 114 11.32 -15.73 17.88
CA LEU A 114 9.89 -15.69 18.18
C LEU A 114 9.66 -15.94 19.68
N HIS A 115 8.81 -15.13 20.32
CA HIS A 115 8.54 -15.16 21.78
C HIS A 115 9.75 -14.82 22.66
N GLU A 116 10.84 -14.33 22.08
CA GLU A 116 11.97 -13.82 22.87
C GLU A 116 11.58 -12.50 23.56
N VAL A 117 12.05 -12.33 24.80
CA VAL A 117 12.07 -11.06 25.50
C VAL A 117 13.52 -10.65 25.69
N ALA A 118 13.92 -9.55 25.08
CA ALA A 118 15.29 -9.05 25.20
C ALA A 118 15.31 -7.54 25.42
N ARG A 119 16.37 -7.13 26.11
CA ARG A 119 16.68 -5.76 26.45
C ARG A 119 17.85 -5.29 25.60
N PHE A 120 17.71 -4.13 24.98
CA PHE A 120 18.70 -3.54 24.10
C PHE A 120 19.07 -2.16 24.60
N ARG A 121 20.32 -1.99 25.04
CA ARG A 121 20.90 -0.65 25.24
C ARG A 121 21.42 -0.14 23.91
N CYS A 122 20.92 1.00 23.46
CA CYS A 122 21.28 1.62 22.21
C CYS A 122 21.97 2.97 22.46
N ASP A 123 23.11 3.17 21.82
CA ASP A 123 23.85 4.44 21.87
C ASP A 123 23.00 5.59 21.32
N LYS A 124 23.12 6.76 21.95
CA LYS A 124 22.40 7.98 21.57
C LYS A 124 22.45 8.32 20.08
N SER A 125 23.53 7.98 19.36
CA SER A 125 23.66 8.23 17.92
C SER A 125 22.66 7.46 17.06
N LEU A 126 22.09 6.37 17.57
CA LEU A 126 21.10 5.53 16.86
C LEU A 126 19.65 5.86 17.21
N VAL A 127 19.43 6.65 18.27
CA VAL A 127 18.10 6.91 18.84
C VAL A 127 17.70 8.39 18.84
N VAL A 128 18.46 9.24 18.15
CA VAL A 128 18.17 10.69 18.01
C VAL A 128 16.75 10.96 17.50
N GLN A 129 16.22 10.09 16.64
CA GLN A 129 14.89 10.25 16.06
C GLN A 129 13.76 9.76 16.97
N TYR A 130 14.07 9.05 18.06
CA TYR A 130 13.08 8.42 18.94
C TYR A 130 12.00 9.40 19.46
N PRO A 131 12.31 10.64 19.89
CA PRO A 131 11.28 11.59 20.32
C PRO A 131 10.17 11.82 19.29
N PHE A 132 10.50 11.88 18.00
CA PHE A 132 9.52 12.07 16.93
C PHE A 132 8.68 10.81 16.68
N VAL A 133 9.29 9.64 16.84
CA VAL A 133 8.63 8.35 16.72
C VAL A 133 7.64 8.16 17.85
N SER A 134 8.08 8.41 19.09
CA SER A 134 7.24 8.37 20.29
C SER A 134 6.05 9.33 20.16
N LYS A 135 6.29 10.59 19.75
CA LYS A 135 5.20 11.54 19.44
C LYS A 135 4.18 10.94 18.48
N THR A 136 4.65 10.41 17.35
CA THR A 136 3.76 9.83 16.32
C THR A 136 2.90 8.70 16.90
N ILE A 137 3.48 7.85 17.76
CA ILE A 137 2.78 6.74 18.41
C ILE A 137 1.75 7.26 19.42
N ARG A 138 2.10 8.26 20.23
CA ARG A 138 1.20 8.88 21.23
C ARG A 138 0.04 9.63 20.56
N ASP A 139 0.30 10.41 19.52
CA ASP A 139 -0.72 11.17 18.79
C ASP A 139 -1.68 10.27 18.00
N ALA A 140 -1.23 9.09 17.55
CA ALA A 140 -2.09 8.12 16.87
C ALA A 140 -3.25 7.62 17.76
N GLN A 141 -3.10 7.70 19.09
CA GLN A 141 -4.13 7.32 20.06
C GLN A 141 -5.15 8.44 20.34
N LYS A 142 -4.83 9.68 19.97
CA LYS A 142 -5.73 10.82 20.17
C LYS A 142 -6.79 10.91 19.07
N PRO A 143 -7.97 11.48 19.38
CA PRO A 143 -8.95 11.91 18.38
C PRO A 143 -8.31 12.82 17.33
N ARG A 144 -8.84 12.80 16.11
CA ARG A 144 -8.23 13.51 14.97
C ARG A 144 -8.16 15.02 15.19
N GLU A 145 -9.11 15.59 15.94
CA GLU A 145 -9.15 17.02 16.27
C GLU A 145 -8.00 17.48 17.19
N GLU A 146 -7.42 16.57 17.97
CA GLU A 146 -6.36 16.87 18.96
C GLU A 146 -4.94 16.64 18.41
N ARG A 147 -4.82 16.15 17.17
CA ARG A 147 -3.54 15.85 16.53
C ARG A 147 -2.91 17.13 15.99
N LYS A 148 -1.93 17.68 16.71
CA LYS A 148 -1.14 18.82 16.23
C LYS A 148 -0.07 18.36 15.23
N HIS A 149 -0.14 18.89 14.01
CA HIS A 149 0.89 18.69 12.99
C HIS A 149 2.16 19.44 13.41
N CYS A 150 3.29 18.75 13.56
CA CYS A 150 4.58 19.40 13.81
C CYS A 150 5.32 19.58 12.49
N CYS A 151 5.45 20.83 12.06
CA CYS A 151 6.41 21.24 11.03
C CYS A 151 7.78 21.54 11.69
N GLY A 152 8.86 21.58 10.91
CA GLY A 152 10.20 21.93 11.44
C GLY A 152 10.25 23.29 12.17
N MET A 153 9.44 24.26 11.74
CA MET A 153 9.31 25.58 12.37
C MET A 153 8.64 25.54 13.74
N THR A 154 7.67 24.64 13.98
CA THR A 154 6.97 24.53 15.28
C THR A 154 7.86 23.89 16.35
N VAL A 155 8.77 23.00 15.96
CA VAL A 155 9.71 22.35 16.90
C VAL A 155 10.67 23.37 17.52
N GLN A 156 11.09 24.39 16.75
CA GLN A 156 12.02 25.42 17.24
C GLN A 156 11.38 26.40 18.23
N ASN A 157 10.08 26.68 18.10
CA ASN A 157 9.39 27.67 18.95
C ASN A 157 8.60 27.04 20.11
N GLU A 158 8.02 25.86 19.93
CA GLU A 158 7.09 25.24 20.88
C GLU A 158 7.50 23.83 21.34
N GLY A 159 8.52 23.25 20.72
CA GLY A 159 8.92 21.85 20.94
C GLY A 159 8.05 20.83 20.20
N ILE A 160 8.26 19.56 20.54
CA ILE A 160 7.58 18.36 20.08
C ILE A 160 6.18 18.24 20.73
N GLY A 161 5.91 18.98 21.80
CA GLY A 161 4.60 19.07 22.46
C GLY A 161 4.41 18.06 23.60
N TYR A 162 5.50 17.42 24.03
CA TYR A 162 5.56 16.48 25.14
C TYR A 162 6.82 16.78 25.93
N ARG A 163 6.67 17.26 27.17
CA ARG A 163 7.79 17.77 27.98
C ARG A 163 8.94 16.76 28.14
N ASP A 164 8.61 15.49 28.33
CA ASP A 164 9.58 14.40 28.45
C ASP A 164 10.34 14.12 27.14
N LEU A 165 9.66 14.25 26.00
CA LEU A 165 10.27 14.09 24.67
C LEU A 165 11.08 15.32 24.26
N ASP A 166 10.64 16.53 24.65
CA ASP A 166 11.36 17.78 24.47
C ASP A 166 12.70 17.76 25.23
N GLU A 167 12.67 17.29 26.47
CA GLU A 167 13.87 17.09 27.28
C GLU A 167 14.82 16.08 26.65
N LEU A 168 14.28 14.95 26.15
CA LEU A 168 15.07 13.92 25.48
C LEU A 168 15.68 14.41 24.16
N PHE A 169 14.96 15.25 23.43
CA PHE A 169 15.44 15.87 22.19
C PHE A 169 16.53 16.90 22.46
N ALA A 170 16.36 17.73 23.50
CA ALA A 170 17.36 18.72 23.91
C ALA A 170 18.63 18.07 24.49
N ASN A 171 18.48 16.94 25.19
CA ASN A 171 19.57 16.19 25.81
C ASN A 171 19.62 14.74 25.31
N PRO A 172 20.16 14.48 24.10
CA PRO A 172 20.28 13.14 23.56
C PRO A 172 21.12 12.23 24.46
N GLN A 173 20.58 11.07 24.79
CA GLN A 173 21.18 10.06 25.66
C GLN A 173 20.92 8.65 25.13
N ASP A 174 21.65 7.68 25.68
CA ASP A 174 21.39 6.26 25.40
C ASP A 174 19.97 5.90 25.86
N LEU A 175 19.33 5.02 25.10
CA LEU A 175 18.02 4.49 25.44
C LEU A 175 18.08 2.98 25.59
N GLU A 176 17.24 2.46 26.47
CA GLU A 176 17.05 1.03 26.66
C GLU A 176 15.67 0.62 26.16
N PHE A 177 15.64 -0.34 25.22
CA PHE A 177 14.42 -0.94 24.70
C PHE A 177 14.26 -2.35 25.25
N THR A 178 13.16 -2.64 25.93
CA THR A 178 12.76 -4.02 26.24
C THR A 178 11.70 -4.44 25.24
N ILE A 179 12.01 -5.43 24.40
CA ILE A 179 11.15 -5.92 23.33
C ILE A 179 10.68 -7.34 23.66
N GLU A 180 9.42 -7.63 23.39
CA GLU A 180 8.83 -8.98 23.40
C GLU A 180 8.23 -9.27 22.03
N ILE A 181 8.78 -10.25 21.30
CA ILE A 181 8.26 -10.65 19.98
C ILE A 181 7.02 -11.53 20.15
N LEU A 182 5.88 -11.09 19.62
CA LEU A 182 4.62 -11.85 19.69
C LEU A 182 4.42 -12.73 18.45
N SER A 183 4.59 -12.15 17.26
CA SER A 183 4.44 -12.87 15.99
C SER A 183 5.38 -12.32 14.93
N VAL A 184 5.78 -13.21 14.02
CA VAL A 184 6.54 -12.89 12.82
C VAL A 184 5.79 -13.50 11.64
N GLU A 185 5.33 -12.65 10.73
CA GLU A 185 4.52 -13.02 9.57
C GLU A 185 5.33 -12.74 8.29
N SER A 186 5.46 -13.75 7.44
CA SER A 186 6.14 -13.61 6.16
C SER A 186 5.36 -12.70 5.19
N PRO A 187 6.01 -12.02 4.24
CA PRO A 187 5.34 -11.16 3.25
C PRO A 187 4.21 -11.83 2.46
N GLU A 188 4.22 -13.16 2.33
CA GLU A 188 3.18 -13.94 1.64
C GLU A 188 2.04 -14.40 2.55
N GLU A 189 2.21 -14.33 3.87
CA GLU A 189 1.25 -14.82 4.87
C GLU A 189 0.20 -13.76 5.26
N TYR A 190 0.46 -12.49 4.95
CA TYR A 190 -0.46 -11.40 5.23
C TYR A 190 -0.74 -10.55 3.98
N GLU A 191 -1.93 -9.97 3.93
CA GLU A 191 -2.28 -9.04 2.87
C GLU A 191 -1.59 -7.69 3.11
N LYS A 192 -0.58 -7.40 2.29
CA LYS A 192 0.11 -6.10 2.32
C LYS A 192 -0.90 -4.98 2.05
N GLU A 193 -0.91 -3.97 2.93
CA GLU A 193 -1.70 -2.77 2.74
C GLU A 193 -1.18 -1.98 1.52
N SER A 194 -2.04 -1.18 0.89
CA SER A 194 -1.72 -0.48 -0.37
C SER A 194 -0.46 0.39 -0.29
N TRP A 195 -0.14 0.97 0.87
CA TRP A 195 1.09 1.76 1.07
C TRP A 195 2.35 0.92 1.25
N GLN A 196 2.22 -0.36 1.55
CA GLN A 196 3.35 -1.28 1.73
C GLN A 196 3.81 -1.89 0.40
N LEU A 197 2.98 -1.83 -0.64
CA LEU A 197 3.31 -2.32 -1.97
C LEU A 197 4.23 -1.34 -2.71
N SER A 198 5.29 -1.87 -3.31
CA SER A 198 6.07 -1.15 -4.33
C SER A 198 5.21 -0.88 -5.58
N ASP A 199 5.66 0.04 -6.43
CA ASP A 199 4.91 0.39 -7.64
C ASP A 199 4.80 -0.79 -8.61
N ASP A 200 5.83 -1.64 -8.71
CA ASP A 200 5.77 -2.89 -9.48
C ASP A 200 4.77 -3.91 -8.90
N GLU A 201 4.76 -4.09 -7.58
CA GLU A 201 3.80 -4.98 -6.92
C GLU A 201 2.35 -4.46 -7.09
N LYS A 202 2.15 -3.14 -7.10
CA LYS A 202 0.86 -2.51 -7.40
C LYS A 202 0.41 -2.83 -8.82
N LEU A 203 1.29 -2.71 -9.81
CA LEU A 203 0.99 -3.06 -11.20
C LEU A 203 0.67 -4.55 -11.38
N GLN A 204 1.40 -5.45 -10.72
CA GLN A 204 1.06 -6.87 -10.70
C GLN A 204 -0.31 -7.12 -10.08
N ARG A 205 -0.65 -6.41 -9.01
CA ARG A 205 -1.96 -6.49 -8.35
C ARG A 205 -3.09 -6.02 -9.27
N VAL A 206 -2.90 -4.94 -10.04
CA VAL A 206 -3.84 -4.48 -11.07
C VAL A 206 -4.13 -5.60 -12.08
N GLY A 207 -3.09 -6.31 -12.54
CA GLY A 207 -3.23 -7.45 -13.45
C GLY A 207 -4.11 -8.58 -12.87
N LYS A 208 -3.90 -8.94 -11.59
CA LYS A 208 -4.71 -9.94 -10.88
C LYS A 208 -6.16 -9.49 -10.69
N LEU A 209 -6.38 -8.25 -10.28
CA LEU A 209 -7.72 -7.67 -10.09
C LEU A 209 -8.51 -7.64 -11.39
N ARG A 210 -7.86 -7.31 -12.52
CA ARG A 210 -8.51 -7.38 -13.84
C ARG A 210 -8.99 -8.79 -14.16
N GLN A 211 -8.17 -9.81 -13.89
CA GLN A 211 -8.56 -11.21 -14.11
C GLN A 211 -9.70 -11.64 -13.18
N GLN A 212 -9.64 -11.26 -11.90
CA GLN A 212 -10.72 -11.50 -10.94
C GLN A 212 -12.03 -10.86 -11.38
N GLY A 213 -12.01 -9.59 -11.79
CA GLY A 213 -13.18 -8.89 -12.29
C GLY A 213 -13.75 -9.53 -13.56
N ASN A 214 -12.88 -9.98 -14.48
CA ASN A 214 -13.31 -10.69 -15.68
C ASN A 214 -13.98 -12.03 -15.34
N ALA A 215 -13.43 -12.79 -14.39
CA ALA A 215 -14.00 -14.06 -13.93
C ALA A 215 -15.34 -13.85 -13.23
N ALA A 216 -15.44 -12.86 -12.34
CA ALA A 216 -16.70 -12.50 -11.67
C ALA A 216 -17.77 -12.06 -12.67
N TYR A 217 -17.40 -11.25 -13.67
CA TYR A 217 -18.31 -10.85 -14.75
C TYR A 217 -18.84 -12.05 -15.55
N GLN A 218 -17.99 -13.02 -15.86
CA GLN A 218 -18.40 -14.27 -16.51
C GLN A 218 -19.31 -15.12 -15.63
N ALA A 219 -19.14 -15.07 -14.31
CA ALA A 219 -20.01 -15.71 -13.33
C ALA A 219 -21.32 -14.93 -13.06
N HIS A 220 -21.57 -13.82 -13.79
CA HIS A 220 -22.68 -12.90 -13.58
C HIS A 220 -22.71 -12.21 -12.21
N ASP A 221 -21.61 -12.26 -11.44
CA ASP A 221 -21.44 -11.52 -10.21
C ASP A 221 -20.93 -10.11 -10.52
N LEU A 222 -21.88 -9.19 -10.76
CA LEU A 222 -21.57 -7.81 -11.11
C LEU A 222 -20.97 -7.03 -9.95
N ALA A 223 -21.36 -7.32 -8.71
CA ALA A 223 -20.89 -6.59 -7.54
C ALA A 223 -19.39 -6.78 -7.34
N THR A 224 -18.94 -8.05 -7.31
CA THR A 224 -17.52 -8.39 -7.19
C THR A 224 -16.72 -7.89 -8.39
N ALA A 225 -17.29 -7.95 -9.61
CA ALA A 225 -16.63 -7.42 -10.80
C ALA A 225 -16.41 -5.91 -10.71
N LEU A 226 -17.42 -5.15 -10.30
CA LEU A 226 -17.35 -3.69 -10.13
C LEU A 226 -16.32 -3.30 -9.08
N GLU A 227 -16.30 -4.00 -7.94
CA GLU A 227 -15.31 -3.77 -6.87
C GLU A 227 -13.88 -4.03 -7.35
N ALA A 228 -13.65 -5.15 -8.06
CA ALA A 228 -12.33 -5.48 -8.58
C ALA A 228 -11.83 -4.43 -9.60
N TYR A 229 -12.69 -4.01 -10.54
CA TYR A 229 -12.32 -2.99 -11.52
C TYR A 229 -12.13 -1.60 -10.91
N SER A 230 -12.97 -1.19 -9.95
CA SER A 230 -12.83 0.12 -9.28
C SER A 230 -11.55 0.17 -8.46
N TYR A 231 -11.25 -0.91 -7.72
CA TYR A 231 -10.03 -1.00 -6.93
C TYR A 231 -8.78 -1.01 -7.81
N ALA A 232 -8.79 -1.75 -8.92
CA ALA A 232 -7.70 -1.73 -9.90
C ALA A 232 -7.49 -0.33 -10.50
N THR A 233 -8.58 0.38 -10.81
CA THR A 233 -8.53 1.74 -11.36
C THR A 233 -7.94 2.72 -10.34
N GLY A 234 -8.34 2.63 -9.08
CA GLY A 234 -7.80 3.48 -8.01
C GLY A 234 -6.31 3.28 -7.76
N ILE A 235 -5.79 2.04 -7.92
CA ILE A 235 -4.33 1.79 -7.87
C ILE A 235 -3.62 2.53 -9.01
N ILE A 236 -4.14 2.43 -10.24
CA ILE A 236 -3.54 3.13 -11.40
C ILE A 236 -3.57 4.64 -11.18
N GLU A 237 -4.70 5.21 -10.73
CA GLU A 237 -4.81 6.65 -10.45
C GLU A 237 -3.79 7.11 -9.41
N GLN A 238 -3.57 6.33 -8.35
CA GLN A 238 -2.55 6.64 -7.36
C GLN A 238 -1.13 6.66 -7.94
N LEU A 239 -0.84 5.75 -8.88
CA LEU A 239 0.45 5.73 -9.58
C LEU A 239 0.57 6.93 -10.53
N MET A 240 -0.49 7.27 -11.27
CA MET A 240 -0.52 8.41 -12.19
C MET A 240 -0.28 9.75 -11.48
N LEU A 241 -0.65 9.88 -10.20
CA LEU A 241 -0.38 11.10 -9.40
C LEU A 241 1.10 11.34 -9.12
N LYS A 242 1.96 10.31 -9.25
CA LYS A 242 3.41 10.45 -9.10
C LYS A 242 4.10 10.88 -10.39
N GLU A 243 3.45 10.60 -11.53
CA GLU A 243 3.99 10.86 -12.85
C GLU A 243 3.49 12.18 -13.41
N LYS A 244 4.27 12.76 -14.33
CA LYS A 244 3.83 13.96 -15.05
C LYS A 244 2.86 13.57 -16.16
N PRO A 245 1.77 14.34 -16.36
CA PRO A 245 0.88 14.13 -17.50
C PRO A 245 1.65 14.11 -18.82
N ASP A 246 1.22 13.23 -19.74
CA ASP A 246 1.75 13.05 -21.10
C ASP A 246 3.18 12.50 -21.23
N GLU A 247 3.88 12.19 -20.13
CA GLU A 247 5.13 11.43 -20.17
C GLU A 247 4.87 9.95 -20.48
N PRO A 248 5.86 9.20 -21.04
CA PRO A 248 5.69 7.81 -21.44
C PRO A 248 5.10 6.91 -20.34
N GLU A 249 5.59 7.04 -19.11
CA GLU A 249 5.15 6.26 -17.95
C GLU A 249 3.69 6.56 -17.58
N TRP A 250 3.28 7.83 -17.67
CA TRP A 250 1.90 8.24 -17.44
C TRP A 250 0.97 7.72 -18.55
N VAL A 251 1.42 7.77 -19.80
CA VAL A 251 0.67 7.26 -20.95
C VAL A 251 0.49 5.74 -20.84
N GLU A 252 1.52 4.99 -20.42
CA GLU A 252 1.41 3.55 -20.16
C GLU A 252 0.37 3.23 -19.09
N LEU A 253 0.36 3.98 -17.98
CA LEU A 253 -0.66 3.87 -16.93
C LEU A 253 -2.06 4.16 -17.47
N ALA A 254 -2.22 5.23 -18.25
CA ALA A 254 -3.50 5.58 -18.88
C ALA A 254 -3.99 4.47 -19.83
N GLN A 255 -3.10 3.87 -20.63
CA GLN A 255 -3.43 2.74 -21.50
C GLN A 255 -3.86 1.49 -20.72
N MET A 256 -3.24 1.22 -19.57
CA MET A 256 -3.67 0.15 -18.67
C MET A 256 -5.04 0.42 -18.03
N LYS A 257 -5.40 1.69 -17.82
CA LYS A 257 -6.68 2.12 -17.25
C LYS A 257 -7.86 1.85 -18.19
N ILE A 258 -7.68 2.05 -19.50
CA ILE A 258 -8.73 1.92 -20.52
C ILE A 258 -9.55 0.61 -20.42
N PRO A 259 -8.94 -0.59 -20.45
CA PRO A 259 -9.72 -1.83 -20.39
C PRO A 259 -10.49 -2.00 -19.09
N LEU A 260 -10.00 -1.45 -17.96
CA LEU A 260 -10.69 -1.50 -16.67
C LEU A 260 -11.95 -0.62 -16.69
N LEU A 261 -11.82 0.64 -17.13
CA LEU A 261 -12.94 1.56 -17.27
C LEU A 261 -13.99 1.05 -18.25
N LEU A 262 -13.55 0.46 -19.36
CA LEU A 262 -14.43 -0.18 -20.33
C LEU A 262 -15.22 -1.32 -19.68
N ASN A 263 -14.57 -2.23 -18.96
CA ASN A 263 -15.25 -3.36 -18.32
C ASN A 263 -16.17 -2.89 -17.17
N TYR A 264 -15.73 -1.92 -16.37
CA TYR A 264 -16.56 -1.28 -15.35
C TYR A 264 -17.82 -0.65 -15.96
N SER A 265 -17.68 0.10 -17.06
CA SER A 265 -18.79 0.69 -17.81
C SER A 265 -19.75 -0.38 -18.34
N GLN A 266 -19.25 -1.55 -18.72
CA GLN A 266 -20.11 -2.65 -19.16
C GLN A 266 -20.96 -3.20 -18.00
N CYS A 267 -20.40 -3.33 -16.80
CA CYS A 267 -21.13 -3.73 -15.61
C CYS A 267 -22.18 -2.68 -15.23
N LYS A 268 -21.80 -1.39 -15.20
CA LYS A 268 -22.73 -0.28 -14.92
C LYS A 268 -23.88 -0.18 -15.90
N LEU A 269 -23.63 -0.50 -17.17
CA LEU A 269 -24.68 -0.56 -18.18
C LEU A 269 -25.72 -1.66 -17.87
N LEU A 270 -25.30 -2.78 -17.29
CA LEU A 270 -26.21 -3.85 -16.84
C LEU A 270 -27.00 -3.43 -15.59
N GLU A 271 -26.38 -2.66 -14.69
CA GLU A 271 -27.05 -2.04 -13.54
C GLU A 271 -27.99 -0.88 -13.92
N LYS A 272 -27.99 -0.46 -15.19
CA LYS A 272 -28.72 0.71 -15.71
C LYS A 272 -28.27 2.03 -15.08
N ASP A 273 -27.05 2.08 -14.54
CA ASP A 273 -26.42 3.30 -14.06
C ASP A 273 -25.78 4.05 -15.23
N TYR A 274 -26.63 4.73 -16.01
CA TYR A 274 -26.22 5.32 -17.28
C TYR A 274 -25.26 6.50 -17.14
N TYR A 275 -25.33 7.24 -16.03
CA TYR A 275 -24.46 8.40 -15.82
C TYR A 275 -23.02 7.96 -15.58
N ALA A 276 -22.79 6.93 -14.76
CA ALA A 276 -21.46 6.35 -14.58
C ALA A 276 -20.87 5.83 -15.89
N VAL A 277 -21.69 5.20 -16.74
CA VAL A 277 -21.25 4.75 -18.08
C VAL A 277 -20.79 5.93 -18.94
N ILE A 278 -21.57 7.02 -18.96
CA ILE A 278 -21.23 8.21 -19.75
C ILE A 278 -19.93 8.85 -19.27
N GLU A 279 -19.76 8.97 -17.96
CA GLU A 279 -18.57 9.54 -17.34
C GLU A 279 -17.32 8.74 -17.70
N HIS A 280 -17.30 7.45 -17.38
CA HIS A 280 -16.12 6.61 -17.60
C HIS A 280 -15.80 6.40 -19.09
N CYS A 281 -16.80 6.27 -19.96
CA CYS A 281 -16.53 6.18 -21.40
C CYS A 281 -16.03 7.52 -21.97
N THR A 282 -16.50 8.66 -21.44
CA THR A 282 -15.95 9.97 -21.82
C THR A 282 -14.51 10.13 -21.36
N GLU A 283 -14.17 9.59 -20.18
CA GLU A 283 -12.79 9.55 -19.71
C GLU A 283 -11.91 8.69 -20.61
N VAL A 284 -12.34 7.48 -20.99
CA VAL A 284 -11.62 6.62 -21.93
C VAL A 284 -11.32 7.35 -23.23
N LEU A 285 -12.28 8.12 -23.76
CA LEU A 285 -12.12 8.87 -25.00
C LEU A 285 -11.15 10.06 -24.89
N LYS A 286 -10.75 10.48 -23.68
CA LYS A 286 -9.64 11.43 -23.50
C LYS A 286 -8.29 10.78 -23.81
N TYR A 287 -8.13 9.50 -23.46
CA TYR A 287 -6.89 8.74 -23.65
C TYR A 287 -6.83 8.06 -25.03
N ASP A 288 -7.95 7.50 -25.50
CA ASP A 288 -8.09 6.85 -26.81
C ASP A 288 -9.32 7.41 -27.54
N LYS A 289 -9.07 8.40 -28.41
CA LYS A 289 -10.12 9.16 -29.12
C LYS A 289 -10.92 8.33 -30.12
N ASP A 290 -10.38 7.19 -30.55
CA ASP A 290 -10.99 6.33 -31.57
C ASP A 290 -11.43 4.97 -30.96
N CYS A 291 -11.61 4.92 -29.64
CA CYS A 291 -12.07 3.73 -28.94
C CYS A 291 -13.53 3.39 -29.29
N VAL A 292 -13.72 2.48 -30.26
CA VAL A 292 -15.05 2.03 -30.74
C VAL A 292 -15.95 1.53 -29.59
N LYS A 293 -15.38 0.76 -28.65
CA LYS A 293 -16.14 0.22 -27.50
C LYS A 293 -16.64 1.33 -26.57
N ALA A 294 -15.86 2.40 -26.38
CA ALA A 294 -16.24 3.52 -25.53
C ALA A 294 -17.42 4.29 -26.15
N TYR A 295 -17.35 4.63 -27.46
CA TYR A 295 -18.48 5.27 -28.15
C TYR A 295 -19.74 4.40 -28.11
N PHE A 296 -19.64 3.10 -28.38
CA PHE A 296 -20.81 2.23 -28.38
C PHE A 296 -21.48 2.15 -26.99
N ARG A 297 -20.68 2.03 -25.93
CA ARG A 297 -21.19 1.97 -24.54
C ARG A 297 -21.72 3.32 -24.08
N ARG A 298 -21.03 4.43 -24.40
CA ARG A 298 -21.51 5.79 -24.12
C ARG A 298 -22.81 6.11 -24.84
N GLY A 299 -22.95 5.70 -26.10
CA GLY A 299 -24.17 5.83 -26.87
C GLY A 299 -25.35 5.10 -26.21
N LYS A 300 -25.13 3.88 -25.72
CA LYS A 300 -26.14 3.16 -24.91
C LYS A 300 -26.45 3.86 -23.58
N GLY A 301 -25.45 4.41 -22.91
CA GLY A 301 -25.64 5.23 -21.71
C GLY A 301 -26.50 6.46 -22.00
N HIS A 302 -26.19 7.23 -23.04
CA HIS A 302 -26.99 8.37 -23.47
C HIS A 302 -28.42 7.98 -23.84
N ALA A 303 -28.63 6.85 -24.53
CA ALA A 303 -29.96 6.35 -24.85
C ALA A 303 -30.78 6.01 -23.59
N GLY A 304 -30.16 5.35 -22.61
CA GLY A 304 -30.78 5.03 -21.32
C GLY A 304 -31.07 6.28 -20.47
N ALA A 305 -30.22 7.30 -20.56
CA ALA A 305 -30.40 8.61 -19.93
C ALA A 305 -31.27 9.58 -20.77
N TRP A 306 -31.91 9.10 -21.84
CA TRP A 306 -32.79 9.87 -22.72
C TRP A 306 -32.15 11.06 -23.46
N ASN A 307 -30.83 11.03 -23.62
CA ASN A 307 -30.06 11.99 -24.41
C ASN A 307 -29.97 11.51 -25.86
N PHE A 308 -31.10 11.50 -26.57
CA PHE A 308 -31.23 10.87 -27.89
C PHE A 308 -30.25 11.40 -28.94
N ASP A 309 -30.03 12.72 -29.00
CA ASP A 309 -29.12 13.32 -29.99
C ASP A 309 -27.67 12.89 -29.76
N ARG A 310 -27.22 12.87 -28.50
CA ARG A 310 -25.87 12.41 -28.14
C ARG A 310 -25.70 10.91 -28.38
N ALA A 311 -26.71 10.11 -28.07
CA ALA A 311 -26.70 8.68 -28.36
C ALA A 311 -26.56 8.41 -29.86
N ARG A 312 -27.31 9.15 -30.70
CA ARG A 312 -27.24 9.04 -32.16
C ARG A 312 -25.86 9.39 -32.69
N ALA A 313 -25.26 10.49 -32.21
CA ALA A 313 -23.92 10.91 -32.60
C ALA A 313 -22.86 9.85 -32.24
N ASP A 314 -22.93 9.28 -31.04
CA ASP A 314 -22.01 8.20 -30.62
C ASP A 314 -22.16 6.95 -31.48
N PHE A 315 -23.39 6.53 -31.79
CA PHE A 315 -23.61 5.37 -32.66
C PHE A 315 -23.15 5.60 -34.10
N GLN A 316 -23.34 6.81 -34.64
CA GLN A 316 -22.81 7.18 -35.95
C GLN A 316 -21.28 7.14 -35.95
N ARG A 317 -20.63 7.65 -34.90
CA ARG A 317 -19.16 7.59 -34.76
C ARG A 317 -18.63 6.16 -34.72
N VAL A 318 -19.33 5.23 -34.07
CA VAL A 318 -19.00 3.79 -34.12
C VAL A 318 -19.01 3.26 -35.55
N ALA A 319 -20.02 3.66 -36.32
CA ALA A 319 -20.23 3.25 -37.71
C ALA A 319 -19.17 3.82 -38.68
N GLU A 320 -18.64 5.00 -38.37
CA GLU A 320 -17.51 5.62 -39.08
C GLU A 320 -16.17 4.93 -38.77
N LEU A 321 -15.94 4.62 -37.50
CA LEU A 321 -14.69 4.01 -37.04
C LEU A 321 -14.58 2.52 -37.42
N ASP A 322 -15.69 1.80 -37.35
CA ASP A 322 -15.77 0.39 -37.74
C ASP A 322 -17.02 0.12 -38.60
N PRO A 323 -16.88 0.21 -39.94
CA PRO A 323 -17.98 -0.06 -40.86
C PRO A 323 -18.57 -1.48 -40.75
N ALA A 324 -17.86 -2.46 -40.17
CA ALA A 324 -18.41 -3.81 -39.98
C ALA A 324 -19.53 -3.82 -38.92
N LEU A 325 -19.55 -2.84 -38.01
CA LEU A 325 -20.58 -2.69 -36.99
C LEU A 325 -21.83 -1.95 -37.48
N GLN A 326 -21.88 -1.51 -38.74
CA GLN A 326 -23.02 -0.80 -39.32
C GLN A 326 -24.38 -1.51 -39.11
N PRO A 327 -24.52 -2.84 -39.28
CA PRO A 327 -25.79 -3.51 -39.02
C PRO A 327 -26.21 -3.44 -37.54
N LEU A 328 -25.24 -3.53 -36.63
CA LEU A 328 -25.47 -3.43 -35.19
C LEU A 328 -25.89 -1.99 -34.81
N VAL A 329 -25.17 -0.99 -35.32
CA VAL A 329 -25.48 0.43 -35.13
C VAL A 329 -26.88 0.75 -35.67
N SER A 330 -27.22 0.30 -36.87
CA SER A 330 -28.52 0.52 -37.48
C SER A 330 -29.65 -0.03 -36.62
N LYS A 331 -29.46 -1.23 -36.03
CA LYS A 331 -30.43 -1.82 -35.10
C LYS A 331 -30.62 -0.97 -33.84
N GLU A 332 -29.56 -0.44 -33.26
CA GLU A 332 -29.65 0.42 -32.07
C GLU A 332 -30.27 1.79 -32.39
N LEU A 333 -30.00 2.36 -33.58
CA LEU A 333 -30.62 3.60 -34.04
C LEU A 333 -32.14 3.46 -34.25
N VAL A 334 -32.61 2.33 -34.80
CA VAL A 334 -34.05 2.04 -34.92
C VAL A 334 -34.71 1.97 -33.55
N LYS A 335 -34.08 1.29 -32.58
CA LYS A 335 -34.60 1.24 -31.20
C LYS A 335 -34.66 2.63 -30.56
N LEU A 336 -33.62 3.43 -30.76
CA LEU A 336 -33.53 4.79 -30.24
C LEU A 336 -34.66 5.67 -30.79
N GLN A 337 -34.93 5.57 -32.09
CA GLN A 337 -36.01 6.30 -32.75
C GLN A 337 -37.39 5.91 -32.21
N GLU A 338 -37.63 4.62 -32.00
CA GLU A 338 -38.90 4.17 -31.42
C GLU A 338 -39.06 4.62 -29.96
N GLN A 339 -37.98 4.55 -29.16
CA GLN A 339 -37.99 5.06 -27.79
C GLN A 339 -38.29 6.57 -27.72
N GLN A 340 -37.71 7.35 -28.64
CA GLN A 340 -38.00 8.79 -28.76
C GLN A 340 -39.46 9.03 -29.15
N ARG A 341 -39.97 8.32 -30.16
CA ARG A 341 -41.37 8.44 -30.62
C ARG A 341 -42.37 8.14 -29.49
N LEU A 342 -42.13 7.09 -28.71
CA LEU A 342 -43.00 6.72 -27.59
C LEU A 342 -43.03 7.82 -26.52
N ARG A 343 -41.87 8.41 -26.20
CA ARG A 343 -41.78 9.51 -25.26
C ARG A 343 -42.48 10.77 -25.76
N ASP A 344 -42.30 11.13 -27.03
CA ASP A 344 -42.97 12.29 -27.63
C ASP A 344 -44.50 12.14 -27.60
N VAL A 345 -45.01 10.93 -27.81
CA VAL A 345 -46.45 10.63 -27.68
C VAL A 345 -46.90 10.75 -26.23
N GLU A 346 -46.14 10.20 -25.28
CA GLU A 346 -46.45 10.31 -23.85
C GLU A 346 -46.48 11.77 -23.38
N ASP A 347 -45.48 12.56 -23.78
CA ASP A 347 -45.39 13.98 -23.43
C ASP A 347 -46.56 14.75 -24.06
N LYS A 348 -46.91 14.51 -25.33
CA LYS A 348 -48.11 15.07 -25.96
C LYS A 348 -49.39 14.76 -25.19
N LEU A 349 -49.58 13.51 -24.76
CA LEU A 349 -50.75 13.10 -23.98
C LEU A 349 -50.78 13.76 -22.59
N LYS A 350 -49.62 13.96 -21.95
CA LYS A 350 -49.54 14.70 -20.69
C LYS A 350 -49.92 16.17 -20.87
N TYR A 351 -49.39 16.83 -21.90
CA TYR A 351 -49.73 18.22 -22.21
C TYR A 351 -51.21 18.42 -22.53
N GLN A 352 -51.85 17.47 -23.23
CA GLN A 352 -53.30 17.51 -23.50
C GLN A 352 -54.17 17.39 -22.25
N LYS A 353 -53.64 16.92 -21.12
CA LYS A 353 -54.38 16.83 -19.84
C LYS A 353 -54.17 18.07 -18.95
N LEU A 354 -53.21 18.93 -19.30
CA LEU A 354 -52.84 20.13 -18.55
C LEU A 354 -53.57 21.39 -19.05
N PHE A 355 -54.06 21.37 -20.28
CA PHE A 355 -54.86 22.41 -20.94
C PHE A 355 -56.22 21.83 -21.32
#